data_AF-A0A9Q4A998-F1
#
_entry.id   AF-A0A9Q4A998-F1
#
_cell.length_a   1.000
_cell.length_b   1.000
_cell.length_c   1.000
_cell.angle_alpha   90.00
_cell.angle_beta   90.00
_cell.angle_gamma   90.00
#
_symmetry.space_group_name_H-M   'P 1'
#
loop_
_entity.id
_entity.type
_entity.pdbx_description
1 polymer ?
#
loop_
_entity_poly.entity_id
_entity_poly.type
_entity_poly.pdbx_seq_one_letter_code
_entity_poly.pdbx_strand_id
1 'polypeptide(L)'
;MINELIKILSPPQDRNFDETLLTAFEAKESLMLPEDFKEIISVYGGGLVDDFICILDPTSSNGSLNFEKSKYFQDAYTSMQQEFPSDYPRPRHPAKNSFLPWAVTNNGETFVWIIDGDVNAWKTAIHSVDQGDEELYSCGCLELLLKILLREIKSAILPSQFPSIDSSYHHFEPAT
;
A
#
# COMPACT_ATOMS: atom_id res chain seq x y z
N MET A 1 3.54 16.59 2.38
CA MET A 1 2.25 15.90 2.60
C MET A 1 2.27 15.07 3.87
N ILE A 2 3.39 14.40 4.17
CA ILE A 2 3.59 13.60 5.39
C ILE A 2 3.24 14.37 6.69
N ASN A 3 3.57 15.66 6.78
CA ASN A 3 3.20 16.50 7.93
C ASN A 3 1.68 16.65 8.12
N GLU A 4 0.89 16.61 7.05
CA GLU A 4 -0.59 16.64 7.17
C GLU A 4 -1.11 15.27 7.64
N LEU A 5 -0.51 14.17 7.18
CA LEU A 5 -0.80 12.84 7.69
C LEU A 5 -0.50 12.74 9.19
N ILE A 6 0.67 13.24 9.64
CA ILE A 6 1.08 13.25 11.05
C ILE A 6 0.08 13.99 11.96
N LYS A 7 -0.61 15.02 11.47
CA LYS A 7 -1.60 15.76 12.26
C LYS A 7 -2.84 14.93 12.60
N ILE A 8 -3.18 13.96 11.76
CA ILE A 8 -4.38 13.13 11.92
C ILE A 8 -4.05 11.68 12.33
N LEU A 9 -2.86 11.19 12.02
CA LEU A 9 -2.37 9.84 12.31
C LEU A 9 -1.04 9.97 13.07
N SER A 10 -1.09 9.87 14.39
CA SER A 10 0.11 10.03 15.22
C SER A 10 1.15 8.95 14.92
N PRO A 11 2.43 9.31 14.72
CA PRO A 11 3.49 8.31 14.52
C PRO A 11 3.75 7.51 15.80
N PRO A 12 4.29 6.28 15.68
CA PRO A 12 4.70 5.49 16.84
C PRO A 12 5.85 6.17 17.61
N GLN A 13 5.89 5.99 18.93
CA GLN A 13 6.89 6.65 19.79
C GLN A 13 8.32 6.14 19.55
N ASP A 14 8.47 4.83 19.33
CA ASP A 14 9.77 4.17 19.19
C ASP A 14 9.97 3.68 17.75
N ARG A 15 10.23 4.61 16.82
CA ARG A 15 10.59 4.25 15.44
C ARG A 15 12.10 4.28 15.25
N ASN A 16 12.65 3.14 14.84
CA ASN A 16 14.03 3.02 14.37
C ASN A 16 14.07 2.72 12.87
N PHE A 17 14.04 3.76 12.04
CA PHE A 17 14.17 3.63 10.58
C PHE A 17 15.64 3.55 10.18
N ASP A 18 15.98 2.55 9.37
CA ASP A 18 17.31 2.37 8.81
C ASP A 18 17.25 2.48 7.29
N GLU A 19 17.69 3.63 6.78
CA GLU A 19 17.78 3.91 5.34
C GLU A 19 18.71 2.94 4.60
N THR A 20 19.72 2.40 5.29
CA THR A 20 20.65 1.44 4.68
C THR A 20 19.99 0.09 4.45
N LEU A 21 19.08 -0.34 5.33
CA LEU A 21 18.26 -1.54 5.11
C LEU A 21 17.30 -1.37 3.94
N LEU A 22 16.69 -0.18 3.82
CA LEU A 22 15.79 0.11 2.70
C LEU A 22 16.53 0.12 1.36
N THR A 23 17.70 0.76 1.32
CA THR A 23 18.57 0.77 0.13
C THR A 23 19.04 -0.64 -0.23
N ALA A 24 19.40 -1.46 0.78
CA ALA A 24 19.78 -2.84 0.57
C ALA A 24 18.61 -3.70 0.04
N PHE A 25 17.38 -3.44 0.49
CA PHE A 25 16.18 -4.07 -0.04
C PHE A 25 15.97 -3.71 -1.52
N GLU A 26 16.00 -2.43 -1.88
CA GLU A 26 15.85 -1.96 -3.27
C GLU A 26 16.88 -2.61 -4.21
N ALA A 27 18.14 -2.67 -3.77
CA ALA A 27 19.21 -3.33 -4.51
C ALA A 27 18.97 -4.85 -4.65
N LYS A 28 18.57 -5.53 -3.56
CA LYS A 28 18.32 -6.98 -3.54
C LYS A 28 17.16 -7.35 -4.48
N GLU A 29 16.06 -6.62 -4.43
CA GLU A 29 14.86 -6.89 -5.22
C GLU A 29 14.94 -6.27 -6.64
N SER A 30 16.01 -5.53 -6.95
CA SER A 30 16.16 -4.79 -8.21
C SER A 30 14.95 -3.89 -8.49
N LEU A 31 14.46 -3.23 -7.43
CA LEU A 31 13.25 -2.41 -7.41
C LEU A 31 13.59 -1.02 -6.87
N MET A 32 12.93 0.02 -7.40
CA MET A 32 12.89 1.32 -6.76
C MET A 32 11.49 1.60 -6.23
N LEU A 33 11.42 2.15 -5.02
CA LEU A 33 10.19 2.52 -4.34
C LEU A 33 9.93 4.03 -4.51
N PRO A 34 8.67 4.45 -4.65
CA PRO A 34 8.30 5.87 -4.68
C PRO A 34 8.76 6.62 -3.43
N GLU A 35 9.20 7.86 -3.59
CA GLU A 35 9.70 8.69 -2.48
C GLU A 35 8.63 8.92 -1.40
N ASP A 36 7.36 9.08 -1.81
CA ASP A 36 6.26 9.29 -0.89
C ASP A 36 5.99 8.07 0.03
N PHE A 37 6.32 6.87 -0.45
CA PHE A 37 6.29 5.66 0.35
C PHE A 37 7.47 5.59 1.32
N LYS A 38 8.66 6.01 0.89
CA LYS A 38 9.83 6.09 1.79
C LYS A 38 9.57 7.07 2.93
N GLU A 39 8.87 8.18 2.66
CA GLU A 39 8.37 9.08 3.71
C GLU A 39 7.47 8.34 4.72
N ILE A 40 6.49 7.54 4.27
CA ILE A 40 5.63 6.73 5.16
C ILE A 40 6.47 5.75 5.99
N ILE A 41 7.35 4.97 5.36
CA ILE A 41 8.14 3.95 6.05
C ILE A 41 9.14 4.56 7.03
N SER A 42 9.67 5.75 6.74
CA SER A 42 10.59 6.46 7.65
C SER A 42 9.90 6.96 8.91
N VAL A 43 8.65 7.45 8.80
CA VAL A 43 7.88 7.99 9.93
C VAL A 43 7.15 6.91 10.70
N TYR A 44 6.48 5.99 10.01
CA TYR A 44 5.57 5.00 10.59
C TYR A 44 6.16 3.59 10.59
N GLY A 45 6.93 3.23 9.55
CA GLY A 45 7.30 1.83 9.29
C GLY A 45 6.09 1.02 8.81
N GLY A 46 6.18 -0.30 8.97
CA GLY A 46 5.04 -1.21 8.79
C GLY A 46 4.13 -1.23 10.01
N GLY A 47 2.83 -1.43 9.78
CA GLY A 47 1.84 -1.43 10.85
C GLY A 47 0.42 -1.29 10.35
N LEU A 48 -0.52 -1.24 11.29
CA LEU A 48 -1.95 -1.12 11.04
C LEU A 48 -2.41 0.33 11.27
N VAL A 49 -3.17 0.85 10.32
CA VAL A 49 -3.93 2.10 10.43
C VAL A 49 -5.38 1.75 10.74
N ASP A 50 -5.90 2.27 11.85
CA ASP A 50 -7.29 2.07 12.32
C ASP A 50 -7.73 0.60 12.32
N ASP A 51 -6.85 -0.31 12.76
CA ASP A 51 -7.06 -1.77 12.79
C ASP A 51 -7.48 -2.38 11.44
N PHE A 52 -7.25 -1.65 10.33
CA PHE A 52 -7.81 -1.96 9.02
C PHE A 52 -6.76 -2.02 7.92
N ILE A 53 -6.05 -0.92 7.64
CA ILE A 53 -5.05 -0.86 6.56
C ILE A 53 -3.68 -1.25 7.13
N CYS A 54 -3.15 -2.36 6.67
CA CYS A 54 -1.81 -2.84 6.96
C CYS A 54 -0.81 -2.31 5.92
N ILE A 55 0.09 -1.40 6.32
CA ILE A 55 1.22 -0.95 5.51
C ILE A 55 2.32 -2.02 5.51
N LEU A 56 2.76 -2.43 4.32
CA LEU A 56 3.84 -3.41 4.17
C LEU A 56 5.20 -2.74 4.34
N ASP A 57 6.06 -3.26 5.19
CA ASP A 57 7.43 -2.74 5.38
C ASP A 57 8.46 -3.58 4.63
N PRO A 58 9.18 -3.01 3.65
CA PRO A 58 10.23 -3.72 2.92
C PRO A 58 11.36 -4.26 3.81
N THR A 59 11.59 -3.64 4.97
CA THR A 59 12.69 -3.94 5.89
C THR A 59 12.26 -4.84 7.05
N SER A 60 10.98 -5.17 7.16
CA SER A 60 10.46 -5.97 8.27
C SER A 60 10.81 -7.46 8.13
N SER A 61 11.26 -8.04 9.24
CA SER A 61 11.42 -9.50 9.39
C SER A 61 10.10 -10.21 9.70
N ASN A 62 9.03 -9.46 10.01
CA ASN A 62 7.71 -10.01 10.23
C ASN A 62 7.07 -10.39 8.88
N GLY A 63 7.05 -11.69 8.57
CA GLY A 63 6.46 -12.23 7.33
C GLY A 63 4.98 -11.87 7.11
N SER A 64 4.27 -11.46 8.16
CA SER A 64 2.86 -11.03 8.02
C SER A 64 2.72 -9.60 7.51
N LEU A 65 3.76 -8.77 7.56
CA LEU A 65 3.69 -7.34 7.27
C LEU A 65 4.87 -6.88 6.39
N ASN A 66 5.53 -7.82 5.70
CA ASN A 66 6.67 -7.50 4.82
C ASN A 66 6.29 -7.62 3.33
N PHE A 67 7.28 -7.34 2.49
CA PHE A 67 7.12 -7.35 1.04
C PHE A 67 6.92 -8.75 0.41
N GLU A 68 7.08 -9.84 1.14
CA GLU A 68 6.77 -11.17 0.60
C GLU A 68 5.28 -11.31 0.26
N LYS A 69 4.40 -10.60 0.99
CA LYS A 69 2.98 -10.48 0.64
C LYS A 69 2.75 -9.89 -0.75
N SER A 70 3.61 -8.98 -1.17
CA SER A 70 3.57 -8.40 -2.51
C SER A 70 3.76 -9.47 -3.59
N LYS A 71 4.67 -10.42 -3.37
CA LYS A 71 4.92 -11.56 -4.27
C LYS A 71 3.76 -12.55 -4.25
N TYR A 72 3.26 -12.90 -3.05
CA TYR A 72 2.11 -13.78 -2.89
C TYR A 72 0.88 -13.28 -3.68
N PHE A 73 0.56 -11.99 -3.56
CA PHE A 73 -0.56 -11.39 -4.27
C PHE A 73 -0.36 -11.40 -5.80
N GLN A 74 0.84 -11.09 -6.29
CA GLN A 74 1.14 -11.15 -7.73
C GLN A 74 1.00 -12.57 -8.31
N ASP A 75 1.39 -13.61 -7.56
CA ASP A 75 1.24 -15.00 -7.99
C ASP A 75 -0.24 -15.45 -7.93
N ALA A 76 -1.00 -15.02 -6.91
CA ALA A 76 -2.44 -15.24 -6.83
C ALA A 76 -3.18 -14.57 -8.01
N TYR A 77 -2.86 -13.30 -8.28
CA TYR A 77 -3.38 -12.55 -9.44
C TYR A 77 -3.06 -13.25 -10.75
N THR A 78 -1.81 -13.73 -10.93
CA THR A 78 -1.42 -14.48 -12.13
C THR A 78 -2.23 -15.76 -12.30
N SER A 79 -2.50 -16.47 -11.19
CA SER A 79 -3.31 -17.69 -11.21
C SER A 79 -4.75 -17.39 -11.62
N MET A 80 -5.35 -16.33 -11.04
CA MET A 80 -6.70 -15.89 -11.41
C MET A 80 -6.76 -15.39 -12.86
N GLN A 81 -5.72 -14.71 -13.35
CA GLN A 81 -5.63 -14.27 -14.75
C GLN A 81 -5.64 -15.43 -15.76
N GLN A 82 -5.12 -16.61 -15.39
CA GLN A 82 -5.17 -17.78 -16.27
C GLN A 82 -6.60 -18.30 -16.45
N GLU A 83 -7.44 -18.17 -15.42
CA GLU A 83 -8.83 -18.65 -15.42
C GLU A 83 -9.81 -17.56 -15.89
N PHE A 84 -9.56 -16.30 -15.51
CA PHE A 84 -10.42 -15.14 -15.72
C PHE A 84 -9.66 -13.94 -16.33
N PRO A 85 -9.11 -14.05 -17.55
CA PRO A 85 -8.23 -13.04 -18.13
C PRO A 85 -8.89 -11.68 -18.38
N SER A 86 -10.22 -11.61 -18.52
CA SER A 86 -10.96 -10.35 -18.65
C SER A 86 -10.98 -9.55 -17.35
N ASP A 87 -11.08 -10.26 -16.23
CA ASP A 87 -11.30 -9.68 -14.90
C ASP A 87 -9.94 -9.31 -14.27
N TYR A 88 -8.87 -9.95 -14.73
CA TYR A 88 -7.50 -9.72 -14.28
C TYR A 88 -6.61 -9.26 -15.45
N PRO A 89 -6.81 -8.04 -16.01
CA PRO A 89 -6.17 -7.61 -17.26
C PRO A 89 -4.73 -7.12 -17.12
N ARG A 90 -4.23 -6.92 -15.90
CA ARG A 90 -2.90 -6.33 -15.65
C ARG A 90 -1.79 -7.33 -16.05
N PRO A 91 -0.72 -6.89 -16.73
CA PRO A 91 0.39 -7.77 -17.06
C PRO A 91 1.23 -8.12 -15.83
N ARG A 92 2.02 -9.19 -15.92
CA ARG A 92 2.96 -9.61 -14.86
C ARG A 92 4.07 -8.56 -14.68
N HIS A 93 4.38 -8.24 -13.42
CA HIS A 93 5.53 -7.40 -13.06
C HIS A 93 6.86 -8.00 -13.60
N PRO A 94 7.83 -7.20 -14.10
CA PRO A 94 7.91 -5.73 -14.05
C PRO A 94 7.41 -5.00 -15.32
N ALA A 95 6.50 -5.59 -16.10
CA ALA A 95 6.01 -4.95 -17.32
C ALA A 95 5.35 -3.58 -17.04
N LYS A 96 5.42 -2.66 -18.01
CA LYS A 96 4.62 -1.42 -17.96
C LYS A 96 3.13 -1.76 -17.79
N ASN A 97 2.44 -0.98 -16.98
CA ASN A 97 1.04 -1.14 -16.57
C ASN A 97 0.76 -2.35 -15.66
N SER A 98 1.80 -3.08 -15.21
CA SER A 98 1.71 -4.04 -14.09
C SER A 98 1.54 -3.30 -12.76
N PHE A 99 1.58 -4.03 -11.65
CA PHE A 99 1.37 -3.45 -10.33
C PHE A 99 2.32 -4.03 -9.27
N LEU A 100 2.46 -3.32 -8.15
CA LEU A 100 3.17 -3.75 -6.95
C LEU A 100 2.39 -3.38 -5.69
N PRO A 101 2.00 -4.36 -4.84
CA PRO A 101 1.39 -4.11 -3.55
C PRO A 101 2.25 -3.31 -2.57
N TRP A 102 1.62 -2.39 -1.84
CA TRP A 102 2.24 -1.58 -0.78
C TRP A 102 1.45 -1.57 0.54
N ALA A 103 0.16 -1.91 0.50
CA ALA A 103 -0.65 -2.17 1.68
C ALA A 103 -1.73 -3.21 1.39
N VAL A 104 -2.27 -3.81 2.44
CA VAL A 104 -3.43 -4.70 2.38
C VAL A 104 -4.42 -4.31 3.47
N THR A 105 -5.69 -4.68 3.33
CA THR A 105 -6.65 -4.57 4.44
C THR A 105 -6.74 -5.90 5.19
N ASN A 106 -7.36 -5.86 6.38
CA ASN A 106 -7.72 -7.08 7.12
C ASN A 106 -8.87 -7.89 6.45
N ASN A 107 -9.55 -7.31 5.45
CA ASN A 107 -10.60 -7.97 4.66
C ASN A 107 -10.06 -8.57 3.35
N GLY A 108 -8.81 -8.28 2.97
CA GLY A 108 -8.14 -8.86 1.81
C GLY A 108 -8.03 -7.96 0.59
N GLU A 109 -8.55 -6.73 0.64
CA GLU A 109 -8.29 -5.74 -0.41
C GLU A 109 -6.80 -5.36 -0.42
N THR A 110 -6.27 -5.06 -1.60
CA THR A 110 -4.85 -4.77 -1.78
C THR A 110 -4.65 -3.40 -2.40
N PHE A 111 -3.84 -2.57 -1.78
CA PHE A 111 -3.40 -1.31 -2.34
C PHE A 111 -2.12 -1.52 -3.14
N VAL A 112 -2.10 -1.04 -4.38
CA VAL A 112 -1.02 -1.29 -5.32
C VAL A 112 -0.55 0.00 -5.99
N TRP A 113 0.74 0.08 -6.32
CA TRP A 113 1.21 1.03 -7.33
C TRP A 113 1.03 0.44 -8.71
N ILE A 114 0.76 1.29 -9.70
CA ILE A 114 0.74 0.93 -11.11
C ILE A 114 2.07 1.34 -11.74
N ILE A 115 2.79 0.36 -12.27
CA ILE A 115 4.15 0.51 -12.79
C ILE A 115 4.11 1.19 -14.15
N ASP A 116 4.42 2.48 -14.21
CA ASP A 116 4.50 3.21 -15.48
C ASP A 116 5.52 4.35 -15.44
N GLY A 117 6.64 4.17 -16.12
CA GLY A 117 7.63 5.24 -16.30
C GLY A 117 8.33 5.62 -14.99
N ASP A 118 8.33 6.93 -14.70
CA ASP A 118 8.97 7.49 -13.51
C ASP A 118 8.33 6.95 -12.22
N VAL A 119 9.16 6.42 -11.34
CA VAL A 119 8.77 5.78 -10.06
C VAL A 119 7.99 6.74 -9.18
N ASN A 120 8.36 8.01 -9.17
CA ASN A 120 7.68 9.03 -8.35
C ASN A 120 6.37 9.54 -8.99
N ALA A 121 6.07 9.12 -10.22
CA ALA A 121 4.82 9.44 -10.92
C ALA A 121 3.86 8.24 -10.98
N TRP A 122 4.22 7.11 -10.35
CA TRP A 122 3.35 5.94 -10.30
C TRP A 122 2.03 6.29 -9.63
N LYS A 123 0.95 5.89 -10.30
CA LYS A 123 -0.41 5.97 -9.77
C LYS A 123 -0.63 4.84 -8.78
N THR A 124 -1.67 4.96 -7.97
CA THR A 124 -2.09 3.90 -7.05
C THR A 124 -3.47 3.37 -7.41
N ALA A 125 -3.76 2.15 -7.01
CA ALA A 125 -5.08 1.55 -7.15
C ALA A 125 -5.43 0.69 -5.93
N ILE A 126 -6.72 0.43 -5.74
CA ILE A 126 -7.23 -0.54 -4.78
C ILE A 126 -7.78 -1.71 -5.60
N HIS A 127 -7.29 -2.92 -5.32
CA HIS A 127 -7.81 -4.18 -5.86
C HIS A 127 -8.75 -4.81 -4.84
N SER A 128 -9.94 -5.17 -5.31
CA SER A 128 -10.90 -5.96 -4.55
C SER A 128 -10.33 -7.37 -4.28
N VAL A 129 -10.73 -7.94 -3.14
CA VAL A 129 -10.44 -9.35 -2.83
C VAL A 129 -11.15 -10.30 -3.80
N ASP A 130 -12.35 -9.92 -4.24
CA ASP A 130 -13.21 -10.72 -5.13
C ASP A 130 -13.35 -10.04 -6.51
N GLN A 131 -13.35 -10.85 -7.57
CA GLN A 131 -13.71 -10.46 -8.95
C GLN A 131 -12.75 -9.51 -9.68
N GLY A 132 -11.57 -9.21 -9.13
CA GLY A 132 -10.54 -8.45 -9.84
C GLY A 132 -10.86 -6.97 -10.07
N ASP A 133 -11.93 -6.45 -9.44
CA ASP A 133 -12.29 -5.04 -9.52
C ASP A 133 -11.13 -4.15 -9.07
N GLU A 134 -10.95 -3.03 -9.78
CA GLU A 134 -9.88 -2.08 -9.56
C GLU A 134 -10.41 -0.65 -9.56
N GLU A 135 -10.03 0.11 -8.53
CA GLU A 135 -10.22 1.55 -8.49
C GLU A 135 -8.89 2.27 -8.65
N LEU A 136 -8.71 2.96 -9.78
CA LEU A 136 -7.49 3.69 -10.09
C LEU A 136 -7.54 5.14 -9.60
N TYR A 137 -6.47 5.56 -8.92
CA TYR A 137 -6.30 6.92 -8.39
C TYR A 137 -5.07 7.59 -9.03
N SER A 138 -5.24 8.82 -9.51
CA SER A 138 -4.16 9.58 -10.16
C SER A 138 -3.27 10.32 -9.15
N CYS A 139 -2.86 9.64 -8.09
CA CYS A 139 -1.99 10.15 -7.03
C CYS A 139 -1.07 9.05 -6.48
N GLY A 140 -0.08 9.43 -5.67
CA GLY A 140 0.80 8.51 -4.95
C GLY A 140 0.14 7.85 -3.73
N CYS A 141 0.86 6.93 -3.08
CA CYS A 141 0.32 6.17 -1.94
C CYS A 141 0.07 7.05 -0.71
N LEU A 142 0.95 8.03 -0.44
CA LEU A 142 0.80 8.94 0.69
C LEU A 142 -0.43 9.82 0.53
N GLU A 143 -0.66 10.32 -0.69
CA GLU A 143 -1.83 11.14 -0.98
C GLU A 143 -3.12 10.33 -0.90
N LEU A 144 -3.13 9.10 -1.44
CA LEU A 144 -4.30 8.23 -1.33
C LEU A 144 -4.63 7.93 0.13
N LEU A 145 -3.63 7.53 0.93
CA LEU A 145 -3.83 7.24 2.35
C LEU A 145 -4.40 8.46 3.09
N LEU A 146 -3.78 9.63 2.91
CA LEU A 146 -4.25 10.88 3.51
C LEU A 146 -5.69 11.21 3.12
N LYS A 147 -6.03 11.12 1.83
CA LYS A 147 -7.37 11.45 1.33
C LYS A 147 -8.44 10.45 1.77
N ILE A 148 -8.11 9.17 1.91
CA ILE A 148 -9.01 8.17 2.48
C ILE A 148 -9.30 8.51 3.95
N LEU A 149 -8.26 8.75 4.75
CA LEU A 149 -8.39 9.08 6.17
C LEU A 149 -9.17 10.40 6.40
N LEU A 150 -8.95 11.40 5.56
CA LEU A 150 -9.72 12.64 5.54
C LEU A 150 -11.14 12.50 4.94
N ARG A 151 -11.49 11.33 4.40
CA ARG A 151 -12.77 11.04 3.70
C ARG A 151 -13.00 11.90 2.45
N GLU A 152 -11.94 12.43 1.88
CA GLU A 152 -11.95 13.13 0.59
C GLU A 152 -12.07 12.15 -0.59
N ILE A 153 -11.59 10.92 -0.40
CA ILE A 153 -11.81 9.78 -1.30
C ILE A 153 -12.73 8.77 -0.62
N LYS A 154 -13.79 8.39 -1.32
CA LYS A 154 -14.67 7.27 -0.95
C LYS A 154 -14.52 6.17 -2.01
N SER A 155 -13.97 5.05 -1.59
CA SER A 155 -13.86 3.85 -2.41
C SER A 155 -15.19 3.09 -2.39
N ALA A 156 -15.60 2.51 -3.52
CA ALA A 156 -16.68 1.54 -3.60
C ALA A 156 -16.20 0.11 -3.28
N ILE A 157 -14.90 -0.15 -3.39
CA ILE A 157 -14.25 -1.41 -2.96
C ILE A 157 -14.11 -1.48 -1.44
N LEU A 158 -13.65 -0.41 -0.78
CA LEU A 158 -13.50 -0.42 0.68
C LEU A 158 -14.86 -0.37 1.40
N PRO A 159 -14.96 -0.87 2.65
CA PRO A 159 -16.17 -0.77 3.44
C PRO A 159 -16.65 0.68 3.58
N SER A 160 -17.94 0.93 3.33
CA SER A 160 -18.52 2.28 3.35
C SER A 160 -18.39 3.01 4.69
N GLN A 161 -18.20 2.27 5.78
CA GLN A 161 -17.99 2.77 7.14
C GLN A 161 -16.54 3.15 7.45
N PHE A 162 -15.59 2.86 6.56
CA PHE A 162 -14.19 3.20 6.73
C PHE A 162 -13.81 4.51 6.00
N PRO A 163 -13.05 5.41 6.65
CA PRO A 163 -12.73 5.44 8.08
C PRO A 163 -13.94 5.87 8.92
N SER A 164 -14.00 5.41 10.18
CA SER A 164 -15.15 5.62 11.09
C SER A 164 -15.59 7.09 11.16
N ILE A 165 -16.85 7.41 10.85
CA ILE A 165 -17.37 8.79 10.70
C ILE A 165 -17.07 9.69 11.91
N ASP A 166 -17.03 9.12 13.11
CA ASP A 166 -16.85 9.86 14.35
C ASP A 166 -15.39 10.22 14.66
N SER A 167 -14.43 9.74 13.85
CA SER A 167 -13.00 9.92 14.11
C SER A 167 -12.41 11.09 13.34
N SER A 168 -11.96 12.13 14.05
CA SER A 168 -11.11 13.20 13.48
C SER A 168 -9.61 12.87 13.57
N TYR A 169 -9.27 11.79 14.27
CA TYR A 169 -7.91 11.29 14.47
C TYR A 169 -7.90 9.78 14.22
N HIS A 170 -6.77 9.26 13.79
CA HIS A 170 -6.56 7.87 13.41
C HIS A 170 -5.44 7.27 14.26
N HIS A 171 -5.49 5.96 14.45
CA HIS A 171 -4.51 5.22 15.23
C HIS A 171 -3.55 4.45 14.32
N PHE A 172 -2.27 4.46 14.66
CA PHE A 172 -1.26 3.61 14.04
C PHE A 172 -0.72 2.63 15.08
N GLU A 173 -0.85 1.33 14.81
CA GLU A 173 -0.23 0.27 15.57
C GLU A 173 0.99 -0.27 14.80
N PRO A 174 2.24 -0.07 15.30
CA PRO A 174 3.42 -0.56 14.62
C PRO A 174 3.48 -2.10 14.63
N ALA A 175 4.01 -2.67 13.55
CA ALA A 175 4.34 -4.08 13.47
C ALA A 175 5.32 -4.49 14.58
N THR A 176 4.92 -5.41 15.47
CA THR A 176 5.82 -6.07 16.42
C THR A 176 6.68 -7.14 15.78
#